data_AF-A0A0C3L3S8-F1
#
_entry.id   AF-A0A0C3L3S8-F1
#
_cell.length_a   1.000
_cell.length_b   1.000
_cell.length_c   1.000
_cell.angle_alpha   90.00
_cell.angle_beta   90.00
_cell.angle_gamma   90.00
#
_symmetry.space_group_name_H-M   'P 1'
#
loop_
_entity.id
_entity.type
_entity.pdbx_description
1 polymer ?
#
loop_
_entity_poly.entity_id
_entity_poly.type
_entity_poly.pdbx_seq_one_letter_code
_entity_poly.pdbx_strand_id
1 'polypeptide(L)'
;MDPELLPPNVRPLRSLASHLHLHDLATTSPRFNSAFDKGKEKWVEPFTAKSAQPVTGPSRIRTIRFGEFEIDTWYDAPFPEEYASVPDGMLWICEFCLKYMKSRFSAGRHRLKCKARHPPGDEIYRDETISVFEIYCQNLCLLSKMFLDHKSLFYDVEPFLFYVMTETDDVGARFIGYFSKEKRSPKEYNLSCIMTLPVRQKKGYGNFLIDFSYLLSKKEGRIGGPETPLSALGALSYKRYRTLSTMYYLKSDPTDVTLPG
;
A
#
# COMPACT_ATOMS: atom_id res chain seq x y z
N MET A 1 -6.99 43.16 42.85
CA MET A 1 -5.86 42.38 42.34
C MET A 1 -6.42 41.44 41.28
N ASP A 2 -6.25 41.82 40.01
CA ASP A 2 -5.95 40.97 38.83
C ASP A 2 -6.74 39.67 38.51
N PRO A 3 -6.80 39.24 37.23
CA PRO A 3 -7.99 39.40 36.40
C PRO A 3 -8.44 38.10 35.68
N GLU A 4 -9.44 38.26 34.81
CA GLU A 4 -9.91 37.38 33.72
C GLU A 4 -9.14 36.08 33.40
N LEU A 5 -9.87 34.96 33.40
CA LEU A 5 -9.53 33.75 32.64
C LEU A 5 -10.66 33.45 31.65
N LEU A 6 -10.59 34.13 30.49
CA LEU A 6 -11.24 33.70 29.26
C LEU A 6 -10.59 32.39 28.77
N PRO A 7 -11.35 31.37 28.32
CA PRO A 7 -10.79 30.22 27.64
C PRO A 7 -10.28 30.64 26.23
N PRO A 8 -9.18 30.05 25.73
CA PRO A 8 -8.58 30.48 24.48
C PRO A 8 -9.34 29.96 23.25
N ASN A 9 -9.70 30.90 22.38
CA ASN A 9 -9.76 30.80 20.91
C ASN A 9 -10.17 29.44 20.30
N VAL A 10 -11.48 29.25 20.14
CA VAL A 10 -12.01 28.46 19.02
C VAL A 10 -11.91 29.33 17.77
N ARG A 11 -10.87 29.15 16.95
CA ARG A 11 -10.86 29.71 15.59
C ARG A 11 -11.67 28.80 14.66
N PRO A 12 -12.62 29.36 13.90
CA PRO A 12 -13.46 28.60 12.98
C PRO A 12 -12.71 28.36 11.66
N LEU A 13 -12.57 27.11 11.23
CA LEU A 13 -12.30 26.82 9.83
C LEU A 13 -13.62 26.61 9.09
N ARG A 14 -14.14 27.71 8.57
CA ARG A 14 -14.95 27.69 7.36
C ARG A 14 -14.05 27.22 6.21
N SER A 15 -14.37 26.06 5.66
CA SER A 15 -14.40 25.87 4.22
C SER A 15 -15.63 25.03 3.90
N LEU A 16 -16.73 25.74 3.68
CA LEU A 16 -17.86 25.22 2.91
C LEU A 16 -17.39 25.14 1.45
N ALA A 17 -16.72 24.04 1.11
CA ALA A 17 -16.50 23.63 -0.27
C ALA A 17 -17.23 22.30 -0.45
N SER A 18 -18.48 22.44 -0.90
CA SER A 18 -19.25 21.47 -1.68
C SER A 18 -18.92 19.98 -1.47
N HIS A 19 -19.87 19.28 -0.84
CA HIS A 19 -20.16 17.87 -1.10
C HIS A 19 -20.38 17.66 -2.61
N LEU A 20 -19.31 17.52 -3.38
CA LEU A 20 -19.32 16.92 -4.71
C LEU A 20 -19.00 15.45 -4.52
N HIS A 21 -20.03 14.63 -4.67
CA HIS A 21 -19.95 13.17 -4.63
C HIS A 21 -18.83 12.70 -5.57
N LEU A 22 -17.87 11.94 -5.03
CA LEU A 22 -16.82 11.23 -5.78
C LEU A 22 -17.38 10.22 -6.81
N HIS A 23 -18.70 10.06 -6.87
CA HIS A 23 -19.40 9.14 -7.75
C HIS A 23 -19.32 9.55 -9.24
N ASP A 24 -19.13 10.84 -9.56
CA ASP A 24 -19.14 11.33 -10.95
C ASP A 24 -17.78 11.28 -11.67
N LEU A 25 -16.66 11.12 -10.96
CA LEU A 25 -15.34 10.98 -11.59
C LEU A 25 -14.97 9.52 -11.89
N ALA A 26 -15.69 8.56 -11.30
CA ALA A 26 -15.54 7.13 -11.56
C ALA A 26 -16.15 6.71 -12.92
N THR A 27 -16.98 7.56 -13.54
CA THR A 27 -17.69 7.24 -14.79
C THR A 27 -16.80 7.32 -16.03
N THR A 28 -15.55 7.78 -15.89
CA THR A 28 -14.59 7.88 -17.01
C THR A 28 -13.41 6.91 -16.90
N SER A 29 -13.30 6.12 -15.83
CA SER A 29 -12.38 4.97 -15.82
C SER A 29 -13.11 3.75 -16.39
N PRO A 30 -12.53 3.02 -17.35
CA PRO A 30 -13.18 1.83 -17.88
C PRO A 30 -13.33 0.79 -16.77
N ARG A 31 -14.59 0.43 -16.47
CA ARG A 31 -14.94 -0.66 -15.54
C ARG A 31 -14.14 -1.92 -15.90
N PHE A 32 -13.46 -2.49 -14.92
CA PHE A 32 -12.75 -3.76 -15.04
C PHE A 32 -13.77 -4.90 -15.14
N ASN A 33 -14.27 -5.19 -16.34
CA ASN A 33 -15.06 -6.40 -16.58
C ASN A 33 -14.10 -7.61 -16.70
N SER A 34 -14.31 -8.60 -15.84
CA SER A 34 -13.53 -9.83 -15.69
C SER A 34 -13.81 -10.87 -16.79
N ALA A 35 -13.69 -10.48 -18.06
CA ALA A 35 -13.67 -11.45 -19.16
C ALA A 35 -12.22 -11.81 -19.50
N PHE A 36 -11.70 -12.83 -18.82
CA PHE A 36 -10.36 -13.39 -19.04
C PHE A 36 -10.36 -14.22 -20.33
N ASP A 37 -9.89 -13.63 -21.44
CA ASP A 37 -9.70 -14.34 -22.70
C ASP A 37 -8.50 -15.28 -22.60
N LYS A 38 -8.71 -16.57 -22.91
CA LYS A 38 -7.69 -17.63 -22.83
C LYS A 38 -6.80 -17.58 -24.09
N GLY A 39 -6.02 -16.52 -24.23
CA GLY A 39 -4.92 -16.43 -25.19
C GLY A 39 -3.64 -17.08 -24.64
N LYS A 40 -3.05 -18.00 -25.40
CA LYS A 40 -1.82 -18.74 -25.05
C LYS A 40 -0.61 -17.80 -24.93
N GLU A 41 -0.38 -17.21 -23.75
CA GLU A 41 0.90 -16.58 -23.43
C GLU A 41 1.94 -17.65 -23.11
N LYS A 42 3.10 -17.56 -23.77
CA LYS A 42 4.27 -18.40 -23.47
C LYS A 42 4.69 -18.15 -22.02
N TRP A 43 4.72 -19.22 -21.24
CA TRP A 43 5.20 -19.24 -19.86
C TRP A 43 6.63 -18.69 -19.79
N VAL A 44 6.77 -17.53 -19.17
CA VAL A 44 8.06 -17.09 -18.62
C VAL A 44 8.22 -17.83 -17.29
N GLU A 45 9.28 -18.62 -17.18
CA GLU A 45 9.71 -19.33 -15.97
C GLU A 45 9.45 -18.53 -14.69
N PRO A 46 9.06 -19.17 -13.56
CA PRO A 46 8.84 -18.46 -12.31
C PRO A 46 10.11 -17.71 -11.94
N PHE A 47 10.05 -16.37 -11.93
CA PHE A 47 11.04 -15.54 -11.28
C PHE A 47 10.94 -15.81 -9.77
N THR A 48 11.61 -16.88 -9.31
CA THR A 48 12.09 -16.97 -7.93
C THR A 48 12.87 -15.69 -7.68
N ALA A 49 12.57 -14.99 -6.59
CA ALA A 49 13.31 -13.82 -6.14
C ALA A 49 14.82 -14.10 -6.33
N LYS A 50 15.49 -13.31 -7.17
CA LYS A 50 16.95 -13.40 -7.35
C LYS A 50 17.56 -13.36 -5.96
N SER A 51 18.23 -14.46 -5.58
CA SER A 51 18.92 -14.73 -4.32
C SER A 51 18.70 -13.65 -3.25
N ALA A 52 17.65 -13.82 -2.43
CA ALA A 52 17.69 -13.27 -1.08
C ALA A 52 19.06 -13.66 -0.50
N GLN A 53 19.83 -12.69 -0.02
CA GLN A 53 21.07 -13.00 0.71
C GLN A 53 20.70 -14.05 1.77
N PRO A 54 21.37 -15.21 1.81
CA PRO A 54 21.00 -16.26 2.76
C PRO A 54 21.03 -15.64 4.15
N VAL A 55 19.89 -15.74 4.85
CA VAL A 55 19.68 -15.16 6.18
C VAL A 55 20.51 -15.97 7.18
N THR A 56 21.82 -15.73 7.23
CA THR A 56 22.77 -16.48 8.06
C THR A 56 22.80 -15.88 9.46
N GLY A 57 21.99 -16.47 10.33
CA GLY A 57 21.97 -16.17 11.76
C GLY A 57 20.90 -16.98 12.48
N PRO A 58 21.18 -17.55 13.67
CA PRO A 58 20.23 -18.38 14.42
C PRO A 58 19.03 -17.60 14.99
N SER A 59 18.99 -16.27 14.84
CA SER A 59 18.02 -15.40 15.53
C SER A 59 17.20 -14.48 14.61
N ARG A 60 17.46 -14.45 13.30
CA ARG A 60 16.78 -13.51 12.38
C ARG A 60 15.36 -13.97 12.02
N ILE A 61 14.47 -13.01 11.78
CA ILE A 61 13.12 -13.27 11.26
C ILE A 61 13.27 -13.77 9.82
N ARG A 62 12.81 -14.99 9.55
CA ARG A 62 12.85 -15.63 8.22
C ARG A 62 11.48 -15.68 7.58
N THR A 63 10.45 -15.76 8.41
CA THR A 63 9.08 -15.98 7.99
C THR A 63 8.14 -15.16 8.86
N ILE A 64 7.01 -14.73 8.32
CA ILE A 64 5.94 -14.11 9.07
C ILE A 64 4.66 -14.93 8.99
N ARG A 65 3.91 -14.98 10.10
CA ARG A 65 2.51 -15.40 10.10
C ARG A 65 1.62 -14.18 9.97
N PHE A 66 0.88 -14.07 8.87
CA PHE A 66 -0.03 -12.97 8.57
C PHE A 66 -1.41 -13.51 8.21
N GLY A 67 -2.34 -13.46 9.17
CA GLY A 67 -3.65 -14.12 9.04
C GLY A 67 -3.48 -15.64 8.89
N GLU A 68 -4.03 -16.19 7.81
CA GLU A 68 -3.87 -17.60 7.44
C GLU A 68 -2.54 -17.92 6.75
N PHE A 69 -1.82 -16.90 6.30
CA PHE A 69 -0.61 -17.08 5.49
C PHE A 69 0.65 -17.19 6.34
N GLU A 70 1.57 -18.01 5.84
CA GLU A 70 2.96 -18.07 6.25
C GLU A 70 3.80 -17.59 5.07
N ILE A 71 4.60 -16.54 5.28
CA ILE A 71 5.24 -15.80 4.19
C ILE A 71 6.72 -15.62 4.49
N ASP A 72 7.59 -16.11 3.60
CA ASP A 72 9.03 -15.91 3.70
C ASP A 72 9.40 -14.45 3.43
N THR A 73 10.26 -13.90 4.28
CA THR A 73 10.77 -12.53 4.13
C THR A 73 11.87 -12.50 3.09
N TRP A 74 11.94 -11.42 2.30
CA TRP A 74 12.96 -11.25 1.26
C TRP A 74 14.18 -10.47 1.76
N TYR A 75 13.96 -9.59 2.74
CA TYR A 75 14.98 -8.70 3.29
C TYR A 75 14.83 -8.57 4.81
N ASP A 76 15.92 -8.21 5.49
CA ASP A 76 15.89 -7.88 6.91
C ASP A 76 15.14 -6.56 7.15
N ALA A 77 14.32 -6.54 8.20
CA ALA A 77 13.65 -5.35 8.71
C ALA A 77 14.13 -5.06 10.14
N PRO A 78 14.37 -3.78 10.50
CA PRO A 78 14.95 -3.39 11.77
C PRO A 78 13.86 -3.34 12.85
N PHE A 79 13.33 -4.51 13.22
CA PHE A 79 12.45 -4.61 14.39
C PHE A 79 13.22 -4.25 15.68
N PRO A 80 12.52 -3.79 16.75
CA PRO A 80 13.17 -3.56 18.04
C PRO A 80 13.96 -4.78 18.51
N GLU A 81 15.05 -4.56 19.25
CA GLU A 81 16.02 -5.61 19.64
C GLU A 81 15.35 -6.81 20.32
N GLU A 82 14.29 -6.56 21.09
CA GLU A 82 13.50 -7.62 21.72
C GLU A 82 12.93 -8.62 20.69
N TYR A 83 12.62 -8.20 19.47
CA TYR A 83 12.15 -9.03 18.35
C TYR A 83 13.27 -9.46 17.39
N ALA A 84 14.52 -9.03 17.61
CA ALA A 84 15.66 -9.41 16.79
C ALA A 84 16.11 -10.87 17.01
N SER A 85 15.61 -11.52 18.05
CA SER A 85 15.76 -12.96 18.31
C SER A 85 14.40 -13.59 18.53
N VAL A 86 13.80 -14.09 17.44
CA VAL A 86 12.59 -14.91 17.51
C VAL A 86 13.01 -16.37 17.51
N PRO A 87 12.75 -17.16 18.57
CA PRO A 87 13.31 -18.51 18.74
C PRO A 87 13.08 -19.44 17.55
N ASP A 88 11.90 -19.34 16.93
CA ASP A 88 11.49 -20.19 15.81
C ASP A 88 11.67 -19.50 14.44
N GLY A 89 12.28 -18.31 14.40
CA GLY A 89 12.44 -17.50 13.18
C GLY A 89 11.14 -16.94 12.60
N MET A 90 9.98 -17.18 13.24
CA MET A 90 8.66 -16.79 12.74
C MET A 90 8.02 -15.66 13.58
N LEU A 91 7.85 -14.49 12.96
CA LEU A 91 7.16 -13.35 13.57
C LEU A 91 5.65 -13.41 13.31
N TRP A 92 4.83 -13.20 14.33
CA TRP A 92 3.37 -13.20 14.20
C TRP A 92 2.85 -11.79 14.04
N ILE A 93 2.15 -11.49 12.96
CA ILE A 93 1.63 -10.14 12.67
C ILE A 93 0.11 -10.22 12.54
N CYS A 94 -0.59 -9.36 13.29
CA CYS A 94 -2.03 -9.21 13.16
C CYS A 94 -2.38 -8.60 11.80
N GLU A 95 -3.25 -9.26 11.04
CA GLU A 95 -3.62 -8.84 9.69
C GLU A 95 -4.45 -7.55 9.63
N PHE A 96 -5.04 -7.12 10.76
CA PHE A 96 -5.85 -5.90 10.84
C PHE A 96 -5.06 -4.72 11.42
N CYS A 97 -4.47 -4.86 12.62
CA CYS A 97 -3.77 -3.76 13.29
C CYS A 97 -2.25 -3.74 13.07
N LEU A 98 -1.71 -4.72 12.34
CA LEU A 98 -0.28 -4.87 12.04
C LEU A 98 0.63 -5.00 13.28
N LYS A 99 0.06 -5.23 14.47
CA LYS A 99 0.84 -5.52 15.68
C LYS A 99 1.61 -6.82 15.49
N TYR A 100 2.93 -6.77 15.71
CA TYR A 100 3.83 -7.91 15.67
C TYR A 100 4.06 -8.51 17.07
N MET A 101 4.29 -9.82 17.11
CA MET A 101 4.31 -10.65 18.31
C MET A 101 5.29 -11.82 18.13
N LYS A 102 5.92 -12.28 19.22
CA LYS A 102 6.99 -13.30 19.17
C LYS A 102 6.50 -14.74 19.13
N SER A 103 5.23 -15.00 19.44
CA SER A 103 4.75 -16.37 19.66
C SER A 103 3.30 -16.58 19.28
N ARG A 104 2.95 -17.82 18.96
CA ARG A 104 1.58 -18.27 18.72
C ARG A 104 0.65 -17.95 19.89
N PHE A 105 1.14 -18.10 21.12
CA PHE A 105 0.36 -17.83 22.33
C PHE A 105 -0.02 -16.35 22.45
N SER A 106 0.95 -15.44 22.24
CA SER A 106 0.70 -14.00 22.28
C SER A 106 -0.22 -13.56 21.12
N ALA A 107 -0.03 -14.12 19.93
CA ALA A 107 -0.92 -13.90 18.78
C ALA A 107 -2.35 -14.38 19.04
N GLY A 108 -2.52 -15.57 19.64
CA GLY A 108 -3.83 -16.09 20.04
C GLY A 108 -4.55 -15.18 21.04
N ARG A 109 -3.84 -14.73 22.08
CA ARG A 109 -4.39 -13.77 23.05
C ARG A 109 -4.75 -12.42 22.42
N HIS A 110 -3.93 -11.93 21.49
CA HIS A 110 -4.22 -10.70 20.78
C HIS A 110 -5.48 -10.84 19.91
N ARG A 111 -5.61 -11.93 19.15
CA ARG A 111 -6.79 -12.19 18.31
C ARG A 111 -8.11 -12.15 19.09
N LEU A 112 -8.12 -12.66 20.32
CA LEU A 112 -9.31 -12.64 21.19
C LEU A 112 -9.70 -11.23 21.68
N LYS A 113 -8.76 -10.27 21.70
CA LYS A 113 -8.97 -8.93 22.26
C LYS A 113 -8.97 -7.81 21.21
N CYS A 114 -8.38 -8.07 20.04
CA CYS A 114 -8.22 -7.07 19.00
C CYS A 114 -9.57 -6.70 18.40
N LYS A 115 -9.92 -5.41 18.49
CA LYS A 115 -11.16 -4.85 17.92
C LYS A 115 -10.98 -4.34 16.49
N ALA A 116 -9.74 -4.20 16.01
CA ALA A 116 -9.48 -3.72 14.65
C ALA A 116 -10.00 -4.73 13.62
N ARG A 117 -10.71 -4.23 12.60
CA ARG A 117 -11.19 -5.00 11.44
C ARG A 117 -10.92 -4.31 10.11
N HIS A 118 -10.26 -3.16 10.14
CA HIS A 118 -9.82 -2.43 8.96
C HIS A 118 -8.60 -1.57 9.34
N PRO A 119 -7.85 -1.03 8.36
CA PRO A 119 -6.78 -0.09 8.61
C PRO A 119 -7.27 1.14 9.39
N PRO A 120 -6.46 1.68 10.32
CA PRO A 120 -6.84 2.86 11.10
C PRO A 120 -6.68 4.15 10.29
N GLY A 121 -7.78 4.63 9.70
CA GLY A 121 -7.87 5.91 8.99
C GLY A 121 -9.12 5.97 8.12
N ASP A 122 -9.14 6.90 7.17
CA ASP A 122 -10.33 7.20 6.38
C ASP A 122 -10.42 6.28 5.16
N GLU A 123 -11.57 5.66 4.96
CA GLU A 123 -11.89 4.95 3.72
C GLU A 123 -12.21 5.99 2.63
N ILE A 124 -11.31 6.14 1.67
CA ILE A 124 -11.40 7.16 0.61
C ILE A 124 -11.90 6.59 -0.73
N TYR A 125 -12.02 5.27 -0.81
CA TYR A 125 -12.52 4.56 -1.97
C TYR A 125 -13.12 3.22 -1.56
N ARG A 126 -14.25 2.87 -2.15
CA ARG A 126 -14.92 1.58 -2.03
C ARG A 126 -15.52 1.20 -3.40
N ASP A 127 -15.19 -0.01 -3.86
CA ASP A 127 -15.88 -0.66 -4.97
C ASP A 127 -16.02 -2.15 -4.67
N GLU A 128 -17.27 -2.61 -4.55
CA GLU A 128 -17.61 -3.97 -4.12
C GLU A 128 -16.87 -4.42 -2.84
N THR A 129 -15.87 -5.29 -2.96
CA THR A 129 -15.04 -5.79 -1.85
C THR A 129 -13.73 -5.02 -1.69
N ILE A 130 -13.34 -4.20 -2.66
CA ILE A 130 -12.07 -3.47 -2.65
C ILE A 130 -12.25 -2.11 -1.97
N SER A 131 -11.38 -1.81 -1.02
CA SER A 131 -11.33 -0.52 -0.34
C SER A 131 -9.92 0.05 -0.31
N VAL A 132 -9.80 1.38 -0.35
CA VAL A 132 -8.53 2.10 -0.09
C VAL A 132 -8.70 3.01 1.12
N PHE A 133 -7.79 2.85 2.09
CA PHE A 133 -7.72 3.66 3.30
C PHE A 133 -6.52 4.60 3.26
N GLU A 134 -6.71 5.85 3.65
CA GLU A 134 -5.61 6.80 3.91
C GLU A 134 -5.25 6.75 5.41
N ILE A 135 -4.02 6.35 5.73
CA ILE A 135 -3.59 6.11 7.12
C ILE A 135 -2.18 6.68 7.42
N TYR A 136 -1.85 6.72 8.72
CA TYR A 136 -0.50 6.85 9.25
C TYR A 136 -0.15 5.61 10.05
N CYS A 137 0.85 4.82 9.62
CA CYS A 137 1.15 3.56 10.30
C CYS A 137 2.64 3.17 10.23
N GLN A 138 3.33 3.25 11.36
CA GLN A 138 4.72 2.81 11.49
C GLN A 138 4.88 1.29 11.32
N ASN A 139 3.94 0.48 11.84
CA ASN A 139 4.01 -0.99 11.72
C ASN A 139 3.98 -1.44 10.25
N LEU A 140 3.28 -0.70 9.38
CA LEU A 140 3.26 -0.96 7.95
C LEU A 140 4.65 -0.79 7.32
N CYS A 141 5.45 0.17 7.79
CA CYS A 141 6.81 0.36 7.29
C CYS A 141 7.72 -0.83 7.61
N LEU A 142 7.64 -1.39 8.83
CA LEU A 142 8.38 -2.58 9.21
C LEU A 142 7.95 -3.80 8.39
N LEU A 143 6.64 -4.00 8.22
CA LEU A 143 6.09 -5.04 7.34
C LEU A 143 6.66 -4.93 5.92
N SER A 144 6.68 -3.71 5.40
CA SER A 144 7.11 -3.43 4.03
C SER A 144 8.61 -3.62 3.82
N LYS A 145 9.43 -3.27 4.81
CA LYS A 145 10.88 -3.41 4.72
C LYS A 145 11.30 -4.87 4.53
N MET A 146 10.51 -5.83 4.99
CA MET A 146 10.75 -7.26 4.75
C MET A 146 10.61 -7.68 3.28
N PHE A 147 9.96 -6.86 2.44
CA PHE A 147 9.71 -7.15 1.02
C PHE A 147 10.26 -6.06 0.08
N LEU A 148 10.90 -5.02 0.64
CA LEU A 148 11.50 -3.91 -0.10
C LEU A 148 12.97 -3.75 0.30
N ASP A 149 13.86 -3.81 -0.68
CA ASP A 149 15.30 -3.70 -0.47
C ASP A 149 15.71 -2.30 0.03
N HIS A 150 15.33 -1.27 -0.73
CA HIS A 150 15.82 0.10 -0.56
C HIS A 150 14.89 1.02 0.26
N LYS A 151 14.15 0.48 1.24
CA LYS A 151 13.34 1.31 2.14
C LYS A 151 14.20 1.87 3.29
N SER A 152 14.51 3.17 3.24
CA SER A 152 15.36 3.86 4.23
C SER A 152 14.60 4.42 5.44
N LEU A 153 13.33 4.79 5.28
CA LEU A 153 12.52 5.42 6.33
C LEU A 153 11.44 4.46 6.86
N PHE A 154 11.59 4.07 8.12
CA PHE A 154 10.67 3.16 8.81
C PHE A 154 10.27 3.60 10.24
N TYR A 155 10.97 4.58 10.81
CA TYR A 155 10.63 5.19 12.11
C TYR A 155 10.03 6.59 11.93
N ASP A 156 10.65 7.42 11.10
CA ASP A 156 10.14 8.74 10.74
C ASP A 156 9.13 8.62 9.58
N VAL A 157 7.87 8.43 9.94
CA VAL A 157 6.75 8.24 9.00
C VAL A 157 5.86 9.46 8.86
N GLU A 158 6.08 10.49 9.67
CA GLU A 158 5.28 11.72 9.69
C GLU A 158 5.22 12.43 8.32
N PRO A 159 6.29 12.45 7.50
CA PRO A 159 6.25 13.09 6.19
C PRO A 159 5.38 12.38 5.15
N PHE A 160 4.93 11.14 5.41
CA PHE A 160 4.27 10.29 4.43
C PHE A 160 2.78 10.07 4.73
N LEU A 161 1.99 10.02 3.67
CA LEU A 161 0.66 9.40 3.64
C LEU A 161 0.79 7.96 3.13
N PHE A 162 -0.05 7.06 3.65
CA PHE A 162 -0.10 5.67 3.25
C PHE A 162 -1.50 5.34 2.72
N TYR A 163 -1.57 4.83 1.50
CA TYR A 163 -2.80 4.42 0.84
C TYR A 163 -2.87 2.90 0.82
N VAL A 164 -3.64 2.34 1.74
CA VAL A 164 -3.74 0.90 1.99
C VAL A 164 -4.92 0.31 1.24
N MET A 165 -4.64 -0.57 0.30
CA MET A 165 -5.63 -1.37 -0.40
C MET A 165 -5.99 -2.62 0.41
N THR A 166 -7.28 -2.90 0.50
CA THR A 166 -7.81 -4.05 1.22
C THR A 166 -8.90 -4.75 0.42
N GLU A 167 -9.13 -6.02 0.75
CA GLU A 167 -10.27 -6.81 0.30
C GLU A 167 -11.13 -7.13 1.52
N THR A 168 -12.39 -6.75 1.48
CA THR A 168 -13.33 -6.87 2.59
C THR A 168 -14.12 -8.16 2.48
N ASP A 169 -14.08 -8.96 3.54
CA ASP A 169 -14.92 -10.13 3.76
C ASP A 169 -15.93 -9.87 4.90
N ASP A 170 -16.60 -10.94 5.35
CA ASP A 170 -17.54 -10.94 6.48
C ASP A 170 -16.87 -10.62 7.83
N VAL A 171 -15.55 -10.79 7.93
CA VAL A 171 -14.77 -10.51 9.14
C VAL A 171 -14.26 -9.08 9.14
N GLY A 172 -13.75 -8.57 8.01
CA GLY A 172 -13.21 -7.23 7.87
C GLY A 172 -12.38 -7.00 6.61
N ALA A 173 -11.71 -5.85 6.56
CA ALA A 173 -10.85 -5.43 5.47
C ALA A 173 -9.44 -6.04 5.60
N ARG A 174 -9.15 -7.04 4.77
CA ARG A 174 -7.87 -7.77 4.72
C ARG A 174 -6.84 -7.02 3.90
N PHE A 175 -5.66 -6.78 4.46
CA PHE A 175 -4.57 -6.09 3.77
C PHE A 175 -4.16 -6.79 2.47
N ILE A 176 -4.15 -6.05 1.35
CA ILE A 176 -3.60 -6.50 0.07
C ILE A 176 -2.19 -5.95 -0.13
N GLY A 177 -2.06 -4.64 0.07
CA GLY A 177 -0.88 -3.88 -0.31
C GLY A 177 -1.11 -2.40 -0.07
N TYR A 178 -0.12 -1.59 -0.39
CA TYR A 178 -0.20 -0.15 -0.23
C TYR A 178 0.76 0.56 -1.17
N PHE A 179 0.60 1.88 -1.26
CA PHE A 179 1.70 2.77 -1.60
C PHE A 179 1.81 3.91 -0.59
N SER A 180 3.01 4.47 -0.43
CA SER A 180 3.23 5.69 0.33
C SER A 180 3.51 6.87 -0.59
N LYS A 181 3.22 8.07 -0.11
CA LYS A 181 3.39 9.33 -0.82
C LYS A 181 3.83 10.41 0.17
N GLU A 182 4.87 11.16 -0.16
CA GLU A 182 5.25 12.32 0.63
C GLU A 182 4.14 13.38 0.59
N LYS A 183 3.82 13.95 1.74
CA LYS A 183 2.91 15.11 1.84
C LYS A 183 3.41 16.29 1.03
N ARG A 184 4.73 16.47 0.97
CA ARG A 184 5.41 17.56 0.27
C ARG A 184 6.64 17.01 -0.44
N SER A 185 6.47 16.54 -1.68
CA SER A 185 7.57 16.08 -2.51
C SER A 185 8.14 17.24 -3.35
N PRO A 186 9.42 17.64 -3.17
CA PRO A 186 10.05 18.67 -4.01
C PRO A 186 10.16 18.28 -5.49
N LYS A 187 10.13 16.97 -5.78
CA LYS A 187 10.21 16.40 -7.13
C LYS A 187 8.86 15.97 -7.69
N GLU A 188 7.78 16.34 -6.99
CA GLU A 188 6.39 16.02 -7.37
C GLU A 188 6.12 14.52 -7.55
N TYR A 189 6.86 13.66 -6.82
CA TYR A 189 6.57 12.23 -6.84
C TYR A 189 5.19 11.96 -6.24
N ASN A 190 4.40 11.16 -6.95
CA ASN A 190 3.08 10.73 -6.47
C ASN A 190 3.12 9.38 -5.73
N LEU A 191 4.29 8.74 -5.72
CA LEU A 191 4.51 7.43 -5.10
C LEU A 191 5.97 7.29 -4.66
N SER A 192 6.22 7.03 -3.38
CA SER A 192 7.55 6.80 -2.80
C SER A 192 7.86 5.31 -2.65
N CYS A 193 6.91 4.53 -2.10
CA CYS A 193 7.03 3.07 -1.99
C CYS A 193 5.73 2.42 -2.45
N ILE A 194 5.81 1.25 -3.05
CA ILE A 194 4.66 0.41 -3.41
C ILE A 194 4.96 -1.03 -3.08
N MET A 195 4.01 -1.72 -2.46
CA MET A 195 4.14 -3.13 -2.13
C MET A 195 2.78 -3.82 -2.15
N THR A 196 2.71 -4.95 -2.85
CA THR A 196 1.63 -5.93 -2.70
C THR A 196 2.18 -7.13 -1.95
N LEU A 197 1.46 -7.63 -0.95
CA LEU A 197 1.86 -8.82 -0.20
C LEU A 197 2.21 -9.96 -1.16
N PRO A 198 3.32 -10.70 -0.95
CA PRO A 198 3.74 -11.76 -1.88
C PRO A 198 2.63 -12.75 -2.25
N VAL A 199 1.85 -13.20 -1.25
CA VAL A 199 0.72 -14.14 -1.42
C VAL A 199 -0.47 -13.57 -2.19
N ARG A 200 -0.49 -12.25 -2.44
CA ARG A 200 -1.53 -11.54 -3.19
C ARG A 200 -1.01 -10.94 -4.51
N GLN A 201 0.24 -11.20 -4.89
CA GLN A 201 0.79 -10.73 -6.17
C GLN A 201 0.16 -11.44 -7.38
N LYS A 202 0.41 -10.90 -8.58
CA LYS A 202 -0.07 -11.41 -9.88
C LYS A 202 -1.61 -11.44 -10.07
N LYS A 203 -2.36 -10.75 -9.22
CA LYS A 203 -3.83 -10.60 -9.30
C LYS A 203 -4.31 -9.24 -9.84
N GLY A 204 -3.39 -8.41 -10.36
CA GLY A 204 -3.73 -7.07 -10.87
C GLY A 204 -3.69 -5.94 -9.83
N TYR A 205 -3.61 -6.26 -8.53
CA TYR A 205 -3.58 -5.25 -7.45
C TYR A 205 -2.44 -4.23 -7.55
N GLY A 206 -1.26 -4.64 -8.04
CA GLY A 206 -0.16 -3.71 -8.28
C GLY A 206 -0.50 -2.64 -9.33
N ASN A 207 -1.20 -3.02 -10.41
CA ASN A 207 -1.68 -2.06 -11.40
C ASN A 207 -2.75 -1.14 -10.81
N PHE A 208 -3.66 -1.68 -9.99
CA PHE A 208 -4.68 -0.87 -9.30
C PHE A 208 -4.04 0.20 -8.40
N LEU A 209 -3.03 -0.17 -7.59
CA LEU A 209 -2.32 0.78 -6.73
C LEU A 209 -1.60 1.88 -7.52
N ILE A 210 -1.01 1.54 -8.67
CA ILE A 210 -0.40 2.52 -9.60
C ILE A 210 -1.48 3.45 -10.19
N ASP A 211 -2.59 2.90 -10.67
CA ASP A 211 -3.69 3.67 -11.23
C ASP A 211 -4.28 4.63 -10.20
N PHE A 212 -4.47 4.15 -8.97
CA PHE A 212 -4.97 4.96 -7.87
C PHE A 212 -4.02 6.12 -7.52
N SER A 213 -2.70 5.93 -7.58
CA SER A 213 -1.75 7.03 -7.35
C SER A 213 -1.83 8.12 -8.42
N TYR A 214 -2.08 7.75 -9.68
CA TYR A 214 -2.37 8.68 -10.77
C TYR A 214 -3.74 9.35 -10.63
N LEU A 215 -4.76 8.63 -10.15
CA LEU A 215 -6.08 9.20 -9.85
C LEU A 215 -5.98 10.32 -8.81
N LEU A 216 -5.18 10.12 -7.76
CA LEU A 216 -4.90 11.18 -6.78
C LEU A 216 -4.21 12.39 -7.41
N SER A 217 -3.20 12.17 -8.26
CA SER A 217 -2.53 13.24 -9.01
C SER A 217 -3.52 14.05 -9.85
N LYS A 218 -4.43 13.38 -10.57
CA LYS A 218 -5.50 14.01 -11.36
C LYS A 218 -6.43 14.85 -10.47
N LYS A 219 -6.85 14.32 -9.32
CA LYS A 219 -7.70 15.03 -8.34
C LYS A 219 -7.01 16.26 -7.76
N GLU A 220 -5.70 16.21 -7.58
CA GLU A 220 -4.89 17.30 -7.06
C GLU A 220 -4.46 18.32 -8.15
N GLY A 221 -4.80 18.06 -9.42
CA GLY A 221 -4.43 18.94 -10.53
C GLY A 221 -2.93 18.99 -10.82
N ARG A 222 -2.20 17.92 -10.49
CA ARG A 222 -0.74 17.84 -10.70
C ARG A 222 -0.35 16.63 -11.53
N ILE A 223 0.77 16.77 -12.23
CA ILE A 223 1.46 15.64 -12.85
C ILE A 223 2.32 14.97 -11.78
N GLY A 224 2.59 13.68 -11.91
CA GLY A 224 3.47 12.98 -10.98
C GLY A 224 3.89 11.63 -11.53
N GLY A 225 4.98 11.11 -10.96
CA GLY A 225 5.46 9.76 -11.22
C GLY A 225 6.03 9.12 -9.96
N PRO A 226 6.44 7.86 -10.05
CA PRO A 226 7.11 7.21 -8.94
C PRO A 226 8.48 7.81 -8.67
N GLU A 227 8.90 7.73 -7.41
CA GLU A 227 10.28 7.94 -6.99
C GLU A 227 11.20 6.94 -7.72
N THR A 228 12.41 7.42 -8.02
CA THR A 228 13.46 6.64 -8.71
C THR A 228 14.69 6.48 -7.82
N PRO A 229 15.40 5.34 -7.86
CA PRO A 229 15.16 4.20 -8.75
C PRO A 229 14.03 3.27 -8.30
N LEU A 230 13.30 2.70 -9.26
CA LEU A 230 12.30 1.65 -9.01
C LEU A 230 12.96 0.29 -8.76
N SER A 231 12.33 -0.56 -7.93
CA SER A 231 12.68 -1.98 -7.87
C SER A 231 12.41 -2.68 -9.21
N ALA A 232 13.02 -3.85 -9.45
CA ALA A 232 12.80 -4.60 -10.69
C ALA A 232 11.30 -4.93 -10.93
N LEU A 233 10.59 -5.34 -9.88
CA LEU A 233 9.14 -5.59 -9.93
C LEU A 233 8.34 -4.29 -10.14
N GLY A 234 8.77 -3.19 -9.52
CA GLY A 234 8.17 -1.88 -9.72
C GLY A 234 8.30 -1.41 -11.16
N ALA A 235 9.50 -1.49 -11.74
CA ALA A 235 9.76 -1.11 -13.12
C ALA A 235 8.93 -1.93 -14.12
N LEU A 236 8.82 -3.25 -13.91
CA LEU A 236 7.98 -4.12 -14.74
C LEU A 236 6.49 -3.74 -14.64
N SER A 237 6.01 -3.47 -13.42
CA SER A 237 4.61 -3.09 -13.17
C SER A 237 4.28 -1.74 -13.82
N TYR A 238 5.15 -0.73 -13.67
CA TYR A 238 4.98 0.57 -14.31
C TYR A 238 5.05 0.50 -15.83
N LYS A 239 5.95 -0.31 -16.40
CA LYS A 239 6.00 -0.55 -17.85
C LYS A 239 4.68 -1.13 -18.34
N ARG A 240 4.17 -2.17 -17.67
CA ARG A 240 2.89 -2.80 -18.01
C ARG A 240 1.73 -1.82 -17.91
N TYR A 241 1.65 -1.07 -16.80
CA TYR A 241 0.61 -0.06 -16.58
C TYR A 241 0.62 0.98 -17.72
N ARG A 242 1.77 1.60 -18.00
CA ARG A 242 1.90 2.60 -19.06
C ARG A 242 1.48 2.05 -20.42
N THR A 243 1.94 0.85 -20.78
CA THR A 243 1.53 0.22 -22.04
C THR A 243 0.03 0.03 -22.13
N LEU A 244 -0.61 -0.52 -21.08
CA LEU A 244 -2.06 -0.74 -21.08
C LEU A 244 -2.84 0.58 -21.11
N SER A 245 -2.46 1.55 -20.28
CA SER A 245 -3.13 2.86 -20.24
C SER A 245 -3.06 3.58 -21.58
N THR A 246 -1.90 3.56 -22.26
CA THR A 246 -1.77 4.13 -23.61
C THR A 246 -2.61 3.35 -24.63
N MET A 247 -2.59 2.02 -24.61
CA MET A 247 -3.42 1.22 -25.53
C MET A 247 -4.91 1.46 -25.34
N TYR A 248 -5.39 1.55 -24.10
CA TYR A 248 -6.79 1.86 -23.82
C TYR A 248 -7.16 3.25 -24.28
N TYR A 249 -6.31 4.25 -24.00
CA TYR A 249 -6.53 5.62 -24.45
C TYR A 249 -6.65 5.71 -25.99
N LEU A 250 -5.71 5.11 -26.72
CA LEU A 250 -5.72 5.09 -28.19
C LEU A 250 -6.91 4.30 -28.78
N LYS A 251 -7.44 3.33 -28.04
CA LYS A 251 -8.63 2.59 -28.47
C LYS A 251 -9.91 3.40 -28.24
N SER A 252 -9.97 4.19 -27.17
CA SER A 252 -11.15 4.99 -26.82
C SER A 252 -11.22 6.32 -27.57
N ASP A 253 -10.09 6.87 -28.01
CA ASP A 253 -10.00 8.17 -28.68
C ASP A 253 -9.33 8.03 -30.06
N PRO A 254 -10.07 8.18 -31.18
CA PRO A 254 -9.53 7.93 -32.52
C PRO A 254 -8.79 9.12 -33.17
N THR A 255 -8.64 10.30 -32.54
CA THR A 255 -8.12 11.49 -33.25
C THR A 255 -7.04 12.28 -32.51
N ASP A 256 -5.94 12.55 -33.24
CA ASP A 256 -4.85 13.54 -33.00
C ASP A 256 -4.30 13.64 -31.56
N VAL A 257 -3.81 12.50 -31.05
CA VAL A 257 -3.16 12.43 -29.74
C VAL A 257 -1.76 13.04 -29.82
N THR A 258 -1.57 14.19 -29.19
CA THR A 258 -0.27 14.85 -29.05
C THR A 258 0.24 14.74 -27.62
N LEU A 259 1.56 14.57 -27.46
CA LEU A 259 2.19 14.77 -26.16
C LEU A 259 2.22 16.29 -25.87
N PRO A 260 1.93 16.74 -24.64
CA PRO A 260 2.18 18.13 -24.29
C PRO A 260 3.66 18.43 -24.54
N GLY A 261 3.92 19.39 -25.43
CA GLY A 261 5.25 19.85 -25.83
C GLY A 261 5.97 20.64 -24.76
#